data_AF-A0A8T5NSS8-F1
#
_entry.id   AF-A0A8T5NSS8-F1
#
_cell.length_a   1.000
_cell.length_b   1.000
_cell.length_c   1.000
_cell.angle_alpha   90.00
_cell.angle_beta   90.00
_cell.angle_gamma   90.00
#
_symmetry.space_group_name_H-M   'P 1'
#
loop_
_entity.id
_entity.type
_entity.pdbx_description
1 polymer ?
#
loop_
_entity_poly.entity_id
_entity_poly.type
_entity_poly.pdbx_seq_one_letter_code
_entity_poly.pdbx_strand_id
1 'polypeptide(L)'
;MRTPEEFSDWYNDIVEKAGLADKRYPIKGMNVWTGYGWKAMRLIDTFFREEFDGTGHDEVCFPLLIPQNEFQKEADHIKGFGAEVYWVTHAGENKLDIPLLLRPTSETAMYPIFSLWVRSHADLPLKTYQIVNVFRYETKQTRAFIRMREIHFFEAHTCHRDFEDAERQIQEDLGIMKRLASRLCLPYVLCKRPDWDKFAGAFYTIGIDSIMPTGRTLQMGSIHQYRENFSKPYNITYEDDDGQHKHVHQTTYGMSERILGALISIHNDEKGIILPPDIAPIQVVIIPILSKTEPEKVLAYCSDLYQKVKDAKFRVHYDQRDLRPGNKFYDWEMKGVPLRIEVGARDMQNGVITLARRDTGERIQINAPDMMQGIIDNMKAIQENLYARAKEFLGSSIHDINDLSNVQQGLNVMGWCGQEECGHAIENATEMAVLGEPVNQVPVERTCIVCGKPTDRTIYVARTY
;
A
#
# COMPACT_ATOMS: atom_id res chain seq x y z
N MET A 1 18.47 8.64 -12.31
CA MET A 1 17.85 8.14 -11.06
C MET A 1 18.73 8.55 -9.91
N ARG A 2 18.13 8.85 -8.75
CA ARG A 2 18.90 9.10 -7.52
C ARG A 2 19.66 7.84 -7.11
N THR A 3 20.85 7.99 -6.55
CA THR A 3 21.50 6.87 -5.84
C THR A 3 20.64 6.41 -4.65
N PRO A 4 20.86 5.22 -4.09
CA PRO A 4 20.14 4.78 -2.90
C PRO A 4 20.26 5.74 -1.71
N GLU A 5 21.43 6.36 -1.52
CA GLU A 5 21.69 7.36 -0.48
C GLU A 5 20.92 8.66 -0.76
N GLU A 6 21.03 9.18 -1.98
CA GLU A 6 20.29 10.38 -2.42
C GLU A 6 18.78 10.17 -2.30
N PHE A 7 18.28 8.97 -2.60
CA PHE A 7 16.87 8.63 -2.44
C PHE A 7 16.46 8.55 -0.96
N SER A 8 17.34 8.04 -0.09
CA SER A 8 17.08 8.00 1.35
C SER A 8 16.92 9.40 1.93
N ASP A 9 17.85 10.30 1.61
CA ASP A 9 17.82 11.69 2.08
C ASP A 9 16.63 12.45 1.51
N TRP A 10 16.40 12.32 0.19
CA TRP A 10 15.23 12.91 -0.46
C TRP A 10 13.91 12.44 0.17
N TYR A 11 13.77 11.13 0.43
CA TYR A 11 12.55 10.58 1.00
C TYR A 11 12.30 11.06 2.43
N ASN A 12 13.36 11.13 3.23
CA ASN A 12 13.26 11.65 4.59
C ASN A 12 12.77 13.10 4.56
N ASP A 13 13.35 13.93 3.70
CA ASP A 13 12.96 15.33 3.56
C ASP A 13 11.54 15.50 3.02
N ILE A 14 11.17 14.76 1.97
CA ILE A 14 9.93 15.00 1.24
C ILE A 14 8.70 14.66 2.08
N VAL A 15 8.77 13.65 2.96
CA VAL A 15 7.66 13.28 3.86
C VAL A 15 7.27 14.46 4.76
N GLU A 16 8.24 15.21 5.27
CA GLU A 16 7.99 16.36 6.14
C GLU A 16 7.65 17.61 5.32
N LYS A 17 8.41 17.87 4.25
CA LYS A 17 8.23 19.04 3.37
C LYS A 17 6.86 19.02 2.65
N ALA A 18 6.40 17.86 2.21
CA ALA A 18 5.05 17.69 1.65
C ALA A 18 3.95 17.70 2.73
N GLY A 19 4.32 17.71 4.02
CA GLY A 19 3.38 17.64 5.13
C GLY A 19 2.59 16.35 5.11
N LEU A 20 3.26 15.19 5.06
CA LEU A 20 2.60 13.89 5.17
C LEU A 20 2.61 13.41 6.62
N ALA A 21 3.78 13.40 7.25
CA ALA A 21 3.94 13.01 8.65
C ALA A 21 4.96 13.88 9.38
N ASP A 22 4.81 13.98 10.70
CA ASP A 22 5.77 14.61 11.60
C ASP A 22 6.47 13.52 12.43
N LYS A 23 7.79 13.39 12.23
CA LYS A 23 8.63 12.36 12.85
C LYS A 23 9.15 12.74 14.23
N ARG A 24 8.85 13.96 14.70
CA ARG A 24 9.35 14.50 15.97
C ARG A 24 8.58 13.98 17.19
N TYR A 25 7.55 13.15 16.98
CA TYR A 25 6.89 12.48 18.09
C TYR A 25 7.93 11.68 18.88
N PRO A 26 7.95 11.78 20.23
CA PRO A 26 9.08 11.32 21.03
C PRO A 26 9.10 9.80 21.25
N ILE A 27 8.70 9.01 20.25
CA ILE A 27 8.80 7.55 20.22
C ILE A 27 9.33 7.12 18.84
N LYS A 28 10.46 6.41 18.82
CA LYS A 28 11.04 5.87 17.59
C LYS A 28 9.97 5.06 16.84
N GLY A 29 9.82 5.31 15.53
CA GLY A 29 8.94 4.53 14.66
C GLY A 29 7.45 4.75 14.88
N MET A 30 7.04 5.81 15.58
CA MET A 30 5.64 6.21 15.72
C MET A 30 5.54 7.69 15.32
N ASN A 31 5.06 7.96 14.11
CA ASN A 31 5.00 9.32 13.58
C ASN A 31 3.59 9.90 13.73
N VAL A 32 3.48 11.22 13.84
CA VAL A 32 2.16 11.88 13.75
C VAL A 32 1.77 12.00 12.29
N TRP A 33 0.61 11.46 11.92
CA TRP A 33 -0.03 11.77 10.66
C TRP A 33 -0.50 13.22 10.64
N THR A 34 0.04 14.03 9.75
CA THR A 34 -0.46 15.41 9.57
C THR A 34 -1.78 15.39 8.78
N GLY A 35 -2.55 16.49 8.80
CA GLY A 35 -3.85 16.53 8.13
C GLY A 35 -3.81 16.22 6.62
N TYR A 36 -2.74 16.60 5.91
CA TYR A 36 -2.62 16.33 4.47
C TYR A 36 -2.27 14.87 4.19
N GLY A 37 -1.28 14.30 4.90
CA GLY A 37 -0.96 12.87 4.81
C GLY A 37 -2.09 11.95 5.25
N TRP A 38 -2.75 12.28 6.37
CA TRP A 38 -3.89 11.49 6.86
C TRP A 38 -5.05 11.48 5.87
N LYS A 39 -5.33 12.62 5.23
CA LYS A 39 -6.36 12.67 4.18
C LYS A 39 -5.99 11.83 2.97
N ALA A 40 -4.71 11.75 2.59
CA ALA A 40 -4.27 10.87 1.50
C ALA A 40 -4.47 9.39 1.88
N MET A 41 -4.06 8.99 3.08
CA MET A 41 -4.25 7.61 3.55
C MET A 41 -5.73 7.23 3.65
N ARG A 42 -6.58 8.12 4.18
CA ARG A 42 -8.04 7.87 4.24
C ARG A 42 -8.71 7.72 2.87
N LEU A 43 -8.18 8.36 1.82
CA LEU A 43 -8.65 8.15 0.45
C LEU A 43 -8.28 6.76 -0.06
N ILE A 44 -7.07 6.26 0.29
CA ILE A 44 -6.68 4.87 0.03
C ILE A 44 -7.59 3.91 0.80
N ASP A 45 -7.84 4.16 2.10
CA ASP A 45 -8.74 3.35 2.91
C ASP A 45 -10.16 3.31 2.33
N THR A 46 -10.63 4.40 1.72
CA THR A 46 -11.94 4.45 1.07
C THR A 46 -12.00 3.45 -0.08
N PHE A 47 -10.93 3.28 -0.84
CA PHE A 47 -10.88 2.29 -1.92
C PHE A 47 -10.82 0.87 -1.40
N PHE A 48 -10.13 0.64 -0.27
CA PHE A 48 -10.22 -0.66 0.39
C PHE A 48 -11.68 -0.95 0.79
N ARG A 49 -12.38 -0.02 1.45
CA ARG A 49 -13.79 -0.22 1.79
C ARG A 49 -14.64 -0.54 0.56
N GLU A 50 -14.56 0.29 -0.48
CA GLU A 50 -15.33 0.09 -1.72
C GLU A 50 -15.11 -1.30 -2.35
N GLU A 51 -13.87 -1.80 -2.36
CA GLU A 51 -13.53 -3.10 -2.94
C GLU A 51 -13.94 -4.29 -2.07
N PHE A 52 -13.74 -4.18 -0.74
CA PHE A 52 -14.04 -5.26 0.19
C PHE A 52 -15.55 -5.34 0.50
N ASP A 53 -16.24 -4.20 0.68
CA ASP A 53 -17.71 -4.14 0.77
C ASP A 53 -18.35 -4.69 -0.51
N GLY A 54 -17.82 -4.31 -1.67
CA GLY A 54 -18.30 -4.76 -2.98
C GLY A 54 -18.15 -6.27 -3.24
N THR A 55 -17.32 -6.95 -2.46
CA THR A 55 -17.08 -8.41 -2.52
C THR A 55 -17.67 -9.17 -1.33
N GLY A 56 -18.55 -8.50 -0.57
CA GLY A 56 -19.29 -9.10 0.54
C GLY A 56 -18.46 -9.35 1.80
N HIS A 57 -17.37 -8.60 2.00
CA HIS A 57 -16.68 -8.55 3.28
C HIS A 57 -17.34 -7.50 4.18
N ASP A 58 -17.49 -7.81 5.46
CA ASP A 58 -18.00 -6.84 6.45
C ASP A 58 -16.85 -6.17 7.21
N GLU A 59 -16.88 -4.83 7.32
CA GLU A 59 -15.95 -4.10 8.19
C GLU A 59 -16.27 -4.36 9.66
N VAL A 60 -15.29 -4.89 10.39
CA VAL A 60 -15.33 -5.12 11.84
C VAL A 60 -14.28 -4.27 12.54
N CYS A 61 -14.35 -4.19 13.87
CA CYS A 61 -13.34 -3.51 14.67
C CYS A 61 -13.09 -4.28 15.96
N PHE A 62 -12.01 -5.07 15.99
CA PHE A 62 -11.61 -5.82 17.17
C PHE A 62 -10.79 -4.97 18.14
N PRO A 63 -10.86 -5.26 19.46
CA PRO A 63 -10.01 -4.62 20.46
C PRO A 63 -8.51 -4.75 20.14
N LEU A 64 -7.74 -3.75 20.57
CA LEU A 64 -6.29 -3.67 20.36
C LEU A 64 -5.49 -4.72 21.14
N LEU A 65 -5.92 -5.01 22.36
CA LEU A 65 -5.18 -5.82 23.32
C LEU A 65 -5.53 -7.30 23.14
N ILE A 66 -4.50 -8.13 23.04
CA ILE A 66 -4.64 -9.58 22.95
C ILE A 66 -4.17 -10.20 24.27
N PRO A 67 -4.93 -11.11 24.88
CA PRO A 67 -4.47 -11.86 26.05
C PRO A 67 -3.30 -12.79 25.73
N GLN A 68 -2.30 -12.88 26.61
CA GLN A 68 -1.14 -13.76 26.44
C GLN A 68 -1.53 -15.21 26.17
N ASN A 69 -2.52 -15.73 26.89
CA ASN A 69 -2.98 -17.11 26.76
C ASN A 69 -3.65 -17.39 25.41
N GLU A 70 -4.28 -16.39 24.79
CA GLU A 70 -4.81 -16.52 23.43
C GLU A 70 -3.66 -16.52 22.41
N PHE A 71 -2.75 -15.56 22.51
CA PHE A 71 -1.56 -15.48 21.66
C PHE A 71 -0.72 -16.77 21.68
N GLN A 72 -0.68 -17.46 22.83
CA GLN A 72 0.09 -18.68 23.01
C GLN A 72 -0.50 -19.96 22.39
N LYS A 73 -1.71 -19.90 21.81
CA LYS A 73 -2.36 -21.09 21.23
C LYS A 73 -1.77 -21.55 19.89
N GLU A 74 -1.04 -20.68 19.17
CA GLU A 74 -0.42 -21.02 17.88
C GLU A 74 1.10 -20.86 17.97
N ALA A 75 1.82 -22.00 17.95
CA ALA A 75 3.25 -22.04 18.27
C ALA A 75 4.15 -21.41 17.21
N ASP A 76 3.79 -21.45 15.93
CA ASP A 76 4.60 -20.91 14.86
C ASP A 76 4.47 -19.38 14.79
N HIS A 77 3.27 -18.86 15.06
CA HIS A 77 2.97 -17.45 15.22
C HIS A 77 3.76 -16.83 16.39
N ILE A 78 3.89 -17.55 17.50
CA ILE A 78 4.76 -17.15 18.62
C ILE A 78 6.22 -17.07 18.16
N LYS A 79 6.73 -18.06 17.42
CA LYS A 79 8.12 -18.03 16.92
C LYS A 79 8.35 -16.84 15.98
N GLY A 80 7.37 -16.52 15.14
CA GLY A 80 7.44 -15.42 14.18
C GLY A 80 7.39 -14.03 14.83
N PHE A 81 6.57 -13.83 15.87
CA PHE A 81 6.32 -12.49 16.44
C PHE A 81 6.83 -12.28 17.87
N GLY A 82 7.24 -13.33 18.58
CA GLY A 82 7.51 -13.25 20.03
C GLY A 82 8.57 -12.21 20.43
N ALA A 83 9.53 -11.93 19.57
CA ALA A 83 10.55 -10.91 19.79
C ALA A 83 10.10 -9.48 19.43
N GLU A 84 8.97 -9.32 18.75
CA GLU A 84 8.50 -8.06 18.17
C GLU A 84 7.25 -7.49 18.87
N VAL A 85 6.71 -8.15 19.91
CA VAL A 85 5.49 -7.68 20.57
C VAL A 85 5.75 -6.69 21.71
N TYR A 86 4.83 -5.75 21.88
CA TYR A 86 4.77 -4.88 23.05
C TYR A 86 3.86 -5.50 24.11
N TRP A 87 4.36 -5.63 25.34
CA TRP A 87 3.59 -6.14 26.48
C TRP A 87 3.00 -5.01 27.31
N VAL A 88 1.74 -5.18 27.70
CA VAL A 88 1.05 -4.41 28.73
C VAL A 88 0.93 -5.32 29.96
N THR A 89 1.65 -4.96 31.03
CA THR A 89 1.72 -5.75 32.27
C THR A 89 1.03 -5.08 33.46
N HIS A 90 0.64 -3.81 33.31
CA HIS A 90 0.00 -3.02 34.36
C HIS A 90 -1.18 -2.24 33.78
N ALA A 91 -2.24 -2.08 34.58
CA ALA A 91 -3.36 -1.19 34.33
C ALA A 91 -3.47 -0.18 35.49
N GLY A 92 -3.12 1.08 35.20
CA GLY A 92 -2.80 2.04 36.26
C GLY A 92 -1.62 1.54 37.08
N GLU A 93 -1.79 1.45 38.40
CA GLU A 93 -0.77 0.93 39.32
C GLU A 93 -0.88 -0.59 39.56
N ASN A 94 -1.94 -1.24 39.06
CA ASN A 94 -2.19 -2.66 39.31
C ASN A 94 -1.48 -3.54 38.28
N LYS A 95 -0.72 -4.53 38.75
CA LYS A 95 -0.21 -5.59 37.89
C LYS A 95 -1.37 -6.45 37.38
N LEU A 96 -1.38 -6.75 36.09
CA LEU A 96 -2.40 -7.59 35.47
C LEU A 96 -2.17 -9.06 35.84
N ASP A 97 -3.27 -9.79 36.09
CA ASP A 97 -3.24 -11.25 36.32
C ASP A 97 -2.75 -11.99 35.08
N ILE A 98 -3.19 -11.55 33.90
CA ILE A 98 -2.76 -12.04 32.60
C ILE A 98 -2.15 -10.86 31.83
N PRO A 99 -0.86 -10.91 31.45
CA PRO A 99 -0.26 -9.94 30.56
C PRO A 99 -1.03 -9.85 29.24
N LEU A 100 -1.17 -8.64 28.72
CA LEU A 100 -1.76 -8.40 27.41
C LEU A 100 -0.66 -7.94 26.45
N LEU A 101 -0.85 -8.11 25.14
CA LEU A 101 0.03 -7.54 24.14
C LEU A 101 -0.73 -6.60 23.20
N LEU A 102 -0.03 -5.60 22.66
CA LEU A 102 -0.53 -4.84 21.52
C LEU A 102 -0.47 -5.74 20.28
N ARG A 103 -1.56 -5.83 19.51
CA ARG A 103 -1.62 -6.71 18.33
C ARG A 103 -0.48 -6.44 17.34
N PRO A 104 0.36 -7.43 16.98
CA PRO A 104 1.25 -7.34 15.82
C PRO A 104 0.51 -7.64 14.50
N THR A 105 -0.62 -8.33 14.65
CA THR A 105 -1.62 -8.78 13.66
C THR A 105 -2.79 -9.40 14.46
N SER A 106 -3.96 -9.60 13.87
CA SER A 106 -5.20 -9.86 14.64
C SER A 106 -5.71 -11.31 14.63
N GLU A 107 -5.00 -12.28 14.06
CA GLU A 107 -5.41 -13.70 14.05
C GLU A 107 -5.80 -14.17 15.46
N THR A 108 -4.90 -13.96 16.42
CA THR A 108 -5.08 -14.43 17.81
C THR A 108 -6.10 -13.60 18.61
N ALA A 109 -6.50 -12.43 18.11
CA ALA A 109 -7.60 -11.63 18.65
C ALA A 109 -8.96 -12.05 18.09
N MET A 110 -9.01 -12.38 16.79
CA MET A 110 -10.24 -12.60 16.05
C MET A 110 -10.73 -14.05 16.15
N TYR A 111 -9.81 -15.01 16.09
CA TYR A 111 -10.13 -16.43 15.99
C TYR A 111 -10.83 -17.04 17.22
N PRO A 112 -10.58 -16.60 18.46
CA PRO A 112 -11.42 -16.97 19.60
C PRO A 112 -12.89 -16.59 19.39
N ILE A 113 -13.15 -15.46 18.74
CA ILE A 113 -14.50 -14.97 18.48
C ILE A 113 -15.11 -15.62 17.23
N PHE A 114 -14.31 -15.90 16.19
CA PHE A 114 -14.79 -16.65 15.02
C PHE A 114 -15.29 -18.04 15.40
N SER A 115 -14.65 -18.70 16.38
CA SER A 115 -15.13 -19.97 16.94
C SER A 115 -16.53 -19.88 17.57
N LEU A 116 -16.99 -18.66 17.86
CA LEU A 116 -18.32 -18.38 18.39
C LEU A 116 -19.34 -18.05 17.31
N TRP A 117 -18.89 -17.35 16.24
CA TRP A 117 -19.72 -16.93 15.12
C TRP A 117 -20.00 -18.05 14.13
N VAL A 118 -18.99 -18.88 13.83
CA VAL A 118 -19.15 -20.00 12.90
C VAL A 118 -19.66 -21.22 13.67
N ARG A 119 -20.84 -21.72 13.31
CA ARG A 119 -21.46 -22.91 13.93
C ARG A 119 -21.91 -23.95 12.91
N SER A 120 -22.38 -23.51 11.75
CA SER A 120 -22.92 -24.35 10.68
C SER A 120 -22.39 -23.91 9.31
N HIS A 121 -22.56 -24.75 8.29
CA HIS A 121 -22.21 -24.41 6.91
C HIS A 121 -22.92 -23.13 6.41
N ALA A 122 -24.06 -22.76 6.99
CA ALA A 122 -24.81 -21.55 6.63
C ALA A 122 -24.12 -20.25 7.09
N ASP A 123 -23.17 -20.35 8.03
CA ASP A 123 -22.38 -19.20 8.50
C ASP A 123 -21.14 -18.94 7.62
N LEU A 124 -20.96 -19.75 6.55
CA LEU A 124 -19.81 -19.70 5.65
C LEU A 124 -20.22 -19.28 4.23
N PRO A 125 -19.35 -18.54 3.50
CA PRO A 125 -18.08 -18.01 3.96
C PRO A 125 -18.26 -16.82 4.91
N LEU A 126 -17.50 -16.81 6.00
CA LEU A 126 -17.37 -15.62 6.85
C LEU A 126 -16.28 -14.73 6.24
N LYS A 127 -16.62 -13.50 5.88
CA LYS A 127 -15.71 -12.55 5.24
C LYS A 127 -15.68 -11.25 6.02
N THR A 128 -14.55 -10.94 6.65
CA THR A 128 -14.43 -9.72 7.46
C THR A 128 -13.15 -8.98 7.15
N TYR A 129 -13.14 -7.67 7.37
CA TYR A 129 -11.90 -6.88 7.36
C TYR A 129 -11.92 -5.79 8.42
N GLN A 130 -10.75 -5.25 8.77
CA GLN A 130 -10.64 -4.06 9.61
C GLN A 130 -9.49 -3.17 9.17
N ILE A 131 -9.61 -1.88 9.46
CA ILE A 131 -8.55 -0.88 9.28
C ILE A 131 -8.17 -0.32 10.64
N VAL A 132 -7.02 -0.76 11.16
CA VAL A 132 -6.58 -0.51 12.53
C VAL A 132 -5.07 -0.36 12.60
N ASN A 133 -4.55 0.11 13.74
CA ASN A 133 -3.11 0.08 13.98
C ASN A 133 -2.65 -1.29 14.49
N VAL A 134 -1.52 -1.75 13.97
CA VAL A 134 -0.73 -2.88 14.50
C VAL A 134 0.62 -2.40 15.03
N PHE A 135 1.20 -3.15 15.96
CA PHE A 135 2.38 -2.75 16.71
C PHE A 135 3.46 -3.82 16.60
N ARG A 136 4.63 -3.44 16.07
CA ARG A 136 5.79 -4.33 15.91
C ARG A 136 7.04 -3.62 16.39
N TYR A 137 7.76 -4.19 17.36
CA TYR A 137 8.99 -3.65 17.92
C TYR A 137 10.17 -3.84 16.95
N GLU A 138 10.13 -3.12 15.85
CA GLU A 138 11.17 -3.15 14.82
C GLU A 138 12.50 -2.65 15.39
N THR A 139 13.54 -3.48 15.27
CA THR A 139 14.88 -3.19 15.80
C THR A 139 15.72 -2.43 14.78
N LYS A 140 15.45 -2.62 13.48
CA LYS A 140 16.14 -1.94 12.38
C LYS A 140 15.85 -0.43 12.35
N GLN A 141 16.50 0.27 11.43
CA GLN A 141 16.25 1.69 11.18
C GLN A 141 14.82 1.87 10.66
N THR A 142 14.03 2.71 11.34
CA THR A 142 12.66 3.04 10.93
C THR A 142 12.68 4.08 9.82
N ARG A 143 11.74 3.97 8.89
CA ARG A 143 11.55 4.90 7.77
C ARG A 143 10.05 5.09 7.59
N ALA A 144 9.60 6.35 7.63
CA ALA A 144 8.17 6.71 7.57
C ALA A 144 7.45 5.92 6.47
N PHE A 145 6.29 5.35 6.78
CA PHE A 145 5.44 4.51 5.90
C PHE A 145 6.06 3.17 5.43
N ILE A 146 7.38 3.07 5.31
CA ILE A 146 8.07 1.87 4.81
C ILE A 146 8.31 0.87 5.94
N ARG A 147 8.78 1.34 7.10
CA ARG A 147 9.12 0.51 8.25
C ARG A 147 8.91 1.31 9.53
N MET A 148 7.82 1.01 10.22
CA MET A 148 7.33 1.71 11.41
C MET A 148 7.05 0.71 12.54
N ARG A 149 6.84 1.23 13.75
CA ARG A 149 6.55 0.44 14.96
C ARG A 149 5.08 0.48 15.35
N GLU A 150 4.41 1.60 15.08
CA GLU A 150 2.96 1.68 14.97
C GLU A 150 2.65 1.83 13.48
N ILE A 151 1.83 0.93 12.94
CA ILE A 151 1.60 0.80 11.50
C ILE A 151 0.10 0.89 11.26
N HIS A 152 -0.34 1.87 10.46
CA HIS A 152 -1.71 1.88 9.95
C HIS A 152 -1.90 0.71 8.98
N PHE A 153 -2.81 -0.21 9.32
CA PHE A 153 -2.90 -1.53 8.74
C PHE A 153 -4.32 -1.87 8.30
N PHE A 154 -4.42 -2.52 7.16
CA PHE A 154 -5.62 -3.18 6.67
C PHE A 154 -5.40 -4.69 6.80
N GLU A 155 -6.37 -5.40 7.36
CA GLU A 155 -6.35 -6.87 7.40
C GLU A 155 -7.75 -7.43 7.16
N ALA A 156 -7.87 -8.31 6.15
CA ALA A 156 -9.05 -9.14 5.94
C ALA A 156 -8.79 -10.56 6.46
N HIS A 157 -9.78 -11.15 7.12
CA HIS A 157 -9.76 -12.51 7.63
C HIS A 157 -11.05 -13.21 7.20
N THR A 158 -10.90 -14.41 6.65
CA THR A 158 -12.03 -15.17 6.11
C THR A 158 -12.02 -16.62 6.58
N CYS A 159 -13.20 -17.24 6.66
CA CYS A 159 -13.39 -18.67 6.93
C CYS A 159 -14.24 -19.30 5.83
N HIS A 160 -13.82 -20.47 5.39
CA HIS A 160 -14.35 -21.20 4.24
C HIS A 160 -14.60 -22.65 4.59
N ARG A 161 -15.51 -23.29 3.87
CA ARG A 161 -15.93 -24.66 4.17
C ARG A 161 -14.87 -25.72 3.80
N ASP A 162 -14.09 -25.46 2.76
CA ASP A 162 -13.10 -26.38 2.19
C ASP A 162 -11.92 -25.61 1.54
N PHE A 163 -10.91 -26.35 1.08
CA PHE A 163 -9.71 -25.76 0.48
C PHE A 163 -10.04 -25.03 -0.83
N GLU A 164 -10.90 -25.62 -1.67
CA GLU A 164 -11.29 -25.06 -2.95
C GLU A 164 -12.06 -23.74 -2.80
N ASP A 165 -12.86 -23.60 -1.75
CA ASP A 165 -13.56 -22.37 -1.38
C ASP A 165 -12.59 -21.28 -0.91
N ALA A 166 -11.63 -21.65 -0.07
CA ALA A 166 -10.57 -20.74 0.31
C ALA A 166 -9.71 -20.31 -0.90
N GLU A 167 -9.43 -21.19 -1.86
CA GLU A 167 -8.70 -20.82 -3.09
C GLU A 167 -9.52 -19.88 -3.99
N ARG A 168 -10.86 -20.00 -4.03
CA ARG A 168 -11.72 -19.01 -4.70
C ARG A 168 -11.58 -17.63 -4.06
N GLN A 169 -11.45 -17.56 -2.73
CA GLN A 169 -11.15 -16.29 -2.05
C GLN A 169 -9.81 -15.70 -2.49
N ILE A 170 -8.76 -16.53 -2.57
CA ILE A 170 -7.45 -16.07 -3.04
C ILE A 170 -7.56 -15.48 -4.46
N GLN A 171 -8.32 -16.11 -5.36
CA GLN A 171 -8.54 -15.54 -6.70
C GLN A 171 -9.31 -14.22 -6.69
N GLU A 172 -10.29 -14.08 -5.80
CA GLU A 172 -11.00 -12.81 -5.58
C GLU A 172 -10.07 -11.72 -5.07
N ASP A 173 -9.19 -12.03 -4.10
CA ASP A 173 -8.20 -11.12 -3.53
C ASP A 173 -7.19 -10.63 -4.59
N LEU A 174 -6.76 -11.52 -5.49
CA LEU A 174 -5.93 -11.15 -6.65
C LEU A 174 -6.68 -10.18 -7.59
N GLY A 175 -7.99 -10.37 -7.77
CA GLY A 175 -8.86 -9.48 -8.52
C GLY A 175 -9.01 -8.11 -7.85
N ILE A 176 -9.19 -8.07 -6.53
CA ILE A 176 -9.22 -6.85 -5.71
C ILE A 176 -7.91 -6.09 -5.88
N MET A 177 -6.75 -6.75 -5.71
CA MET A 177 -5.44 -6.11 -5.86
C MET A 177 -5.26 -5.49 -7.25
N LYS A 178 -5.73 -6.15 -8.32
CA LYS A 178 -5.67 -5.61 -9.68
C LYS A 178 -6.45 -4.29 -9.82
N ARG A 179 -7.65 -4.21 -9.24
CA ARG A 179 -8.48 -2.99 -9.27
C ARG A 179 -7.87 -1.88 -8.43
N LEU A 180 -7.41 -2.20 -7.22
CA LEU A 180 -6.68 -1.27 -6.35
C LEU A 180 -5.43 -0.72 -7.05
N ALA A 181 -4.58 -1.57 -7.62
CA ALA A 181 -3.36 -1.17 -8.30
C ALA A 181 -3.61 -0.21 -9.47
N SER A 182 -4.62 -0.49 -10.30
CA SER A 182 -4.98 0.38 -11.42
C SER A 182 -5.44 1.77 -10.94
N ARG A 183 -6.22 1.82 -9.86
CA ARG A 183 -6.75 3.07 -9.31
C ARG A 183 -5.72 3.87 -8.52
N LEU A 184 -4.77 3.18 -7.90
CA LEU A 184 -3.65 3.80 -7.19
C LEU A 184 -2.49 4.16 -8.13
N CYS A 185 -2.55 3.83 -9.42
CA CYS A 185 -1.42 3.93 -10.35
C CYS A 185 -0.18 3.18 -9.84
N LEU A 186 -0.36 2.04 -9.19
CA LEU A 186 0.68 1.30 -8.51
C LEU A 186 1.12 0.09 -9.35
N PRO A 187 2.40 0.00 -9.76
CA PRO A 187 2.92 -1.21 -10.37
C PRO A 187 3.20 -2.26 -9.28
N TYR A 188 3.06 -3.53 -9.61
CA TYR A 188 3.35 -4.60 -8.66
C TYR A 188 3.69 -5.91 -9.38
N VAL A 189 4.37 -6.80 -8.66
CA VAL A 189 4.54 -8.21 -8.99
C VAL A 189 3.98 -9.06 -7.85
N LEU A 190 3.51 -10.25 -8.21
CA LEU A 190 2.96 -11.22 -7.28
C LEU A 190 3.88 -12.41 -7.22
N CYS A 191 4.38 -12.75 -6.04
CA CYS A 191 5.29 -13.88 -5.84
C CYS A 191 4.74 -14.81 -4.76
N LYS A 192 4.57 -16.09 -5.08
CA LYS A 192 4.40 -17.13 -4.07
C LYS A 192 5.74 -17.29 -3.35
N ARG A 193 5.77 -16.90 -2.08
CA ARG A 193 6.97 -16.93 -1.23
C ARG A 193 7.51 -18.37 -1.09
N PRO A 194 8.84 -18.54 -1.01
CA PRO A 194 9.42 -19.82 -0.63
C PRO A 194 9.03 -20.20 0.80
N ASP A 195 9.15 -21.48 1.16
CA ASP A 195 8.71 -21.98 2.47
C ASP A 195 9.45 -21.34 3.66
N TRP A 196 10.70 -20.90 3.48
CA TRP A 196 11.49 -20.22 4.52
C TRP A 196 11.15 -18.73 4.70
N ASP A 197 10.36 -18.13 3.81
CA ASP A 197 9.95 -16.70 3.85
C ASP A 197 8.43 -16.50 3.81
N LYS A 198 7.65 -17.58 3.97
CA LYS A 198 6.19 -17.46 4.12
C LYS A 198 5.82 -16.97 5.52
N PHE A 199 4.61 -16.42 5.64
CA PHE A 199 4.09 -15.99 6.94
C PHE A 199 3.98 -17.17 7.92
N ALA A 200 4.30 -16.91 9.18
CA ALA A 200 4.25 -17.91 10.25
C ALA A 200 2.83 -18.47 10.42
N GLY A 201 2.68 -19.78 10.22
CA GLY A 201 1.38 -20.47 10.24
C GLY A 201 0.66 -20.53 8.88
N ALA A 202 1.23 -19.97 7.80
CA ALA A 202 0.68 -20.08 6.45
C ALA A 202 1.06 -21.39 5.76
N PHE A 203 0.10 -22.00 5.06
CA PHE A 203 0.36 -23.05 4.09
C PHE A 203 1.19 -22.49 2.93
N TYR A 204 0.76 -21.37 2.35
CA TYR A 204 1.58 -20.54 1.46
C TYR A 204 1.25 -19.05 1.62
N THR A 205 2.16 -18.21 1.14
CA THR A 205 1.99 -16.75 1.09
C THR A 205 2.22 -16.23 -0.32
N ILE A 206 1.37 -15.33 -0.79
CA ILE A 206 1.61 -14.51 -1.98
C ILE A 206 2.01 -13.12 -1.50
N GLY A 207 3.24 -12.72 -1.80
CA GLY A 207 3.72 -11.35 -1.60
C GLY A 207 3.28 -10.43 -2.75
N ILE A 208 2.93 -9.19 -2.40
CA ILE A 208 2.61 -8.12 -3.35
C ILE A 208 3.73 -7.09 -3.26
N ASP A 209 4.65 -7.13 -4.21
CA ASP A 209 5.86 -6.32 -4.21
C ASP A 209 5.81 -5.24 -5.28
N SER A 210 6.26 -4.01 -4.95
CA SER A 210 6.61 -3.01 -5.96
C SER A 210 8.10 -2.76 -5.98
N ILE A 211 8.63 -2.45 -7.16
CA ILE A 211 10.00 -1.93 -7.30
C ILE A 211 9.98 -0.44 -6.97
N MET A 212 10.92 -0.02 -6.14
CA MET A 212 11.12 1.36 -5.73
C MET A 212 12.23 2.01 -6.57
N PRO A 213 12.36 3.34 -6.62
CA PRO A 213 13.38 4.02 -7.44
C PRO A 213 14.84 3.62 -7.16
N THR A 214 15.13 3.01 -6.02
CA THR A 214 16.47 2.48 -5.69
C THR A 214 16.75 1.10 -6.29
N GLY A 215 15.83 0.54 -7.10
CA GLY A 215 15.89 -0.83 -7.59
C GLY A 215 15.63 -1.91 -6.52
N ARG A 216 15.22 -1.51 -5.30
CA ARG A 216 14.83 -2.44 -4.22
C ARG A 216 13.33 -2.68 -4.26
N THR A 217 12.89 -3.86 -3.83
CA THR A 217 11.47 -4.17 -3.70
C THR A 217 10.92 -3.80 -2.32
N LEU A 218 9.69 -3.33 -2.31
CA LEU A 218 8.89 -3.09 -1.11
C LEU A 218 7.65 -3.98 -1.17
N GLN A 219 7.54 -4.92 -0.24
CA GLN A 219 6.30 -5.68 -0.05
C GLN A 219 5.24 -4.77 0.56
N MET A 220 4.20 -4.47 -0.22
CA MET A 220 3.11 -3.54 0.15
C MET A 220 1.92 -4.27 0.80
N GLY A 221 1.83 -5.58 0.55
CA GLY A 221 0.83 -6.45 1.15
C GLY A 221 1.15 -7.92 0.93
N SER A 222 0.32 -8.78 1.49
CA SER A 222 0.40 -10.22 1.31
C SER A 222 -0.95 -10.89 1.48
N ILE A 223 -1.12 -12.00 0.78
CA ILE A 223 -2.28 -12.87 0.85
C ILE A 223 -1.80 -14.22 1.37
N HIS A 224 -2.47 -14.77 2.38
CA HIS A 224 -2.08 -16.01 3.02
C HIS A 224 -3.20 -17.05 2.94
N GLN A 225 -2.80 -18.29 2.67
CA GLN A 225 -3.68 -19.45 2.76
C GLN A 225 -3.25 -20.26 3.98
N TYR A 226 -4.14 -20.49 4.95
CA TYR A 226 -3.80 -21.15 6.22
C TYR A 226 -4.19 -22.63 6.28
N ARG A 227 -4.99 -23.11 5.34
CA ARG A 227 -5.79 -24.34 5.45
C ARG A 227 -6.52 -24.31 6.80
N GLU A 228 -6.38 -25.37 7.57
CA GLU A 228 -6.97 -25.50 8.90
C GLU A 228 -6.00 -25.04 10.02
N ASN A 229 -4.83 -24.47 9.72
CA ASN A 229 -3.74 -24.29 10.68
C ASN A 229 -4.16 -23.50 11.93
N PHE A 230 -4.91 -22.40 11.74
CA PHE A 230 -5.45 -21.61 12.85
C PHE A 230 -6.78 -22.16 13.38
N SER A 231 -7.61 -22.76 12.54
CA SER A 231 -8.92 -23.29 12.96
C SER A 231 -8.81 -24.40 14.00
N LYS A 232 -7.73 -25.20 13.98
CA LYS A 232 -7.47 -26.29 14.93
C LYS A 232 -7.20 -25.78 16.35
N PRO A 233 -6.17 -24.93 16.60
CA PRO A 233 -5.87 -24.43 17.94
C PRO A 233 -6.96 -23.51 18.52
N TYR A 234 -7.74 -22.84 17.67
CA TYR A 234 -8.85 -21.98 18.10
C TYR A 234 -10.23 -22.67 18.05
N ASN A 235 -10.27 -23.95 17.69
CA ASN A 235 -11.50 -24.75 17.57
C ASN A 235 -12.60 -24.08 16.73
N ILE A 236 -12.23 -23.47 15.60
CA ILE A 236 -13.18 -22.92 14.65
C ILE A 236 -13.69 -24.08 13.79
N THR A 237 -14.91 -24.53 14.08
CA THR A 237 -15.55 -25.66 13.42
C THR A 237 -16.96 -25.29 12.98
N TYR A 238 -17.49 -26.02 12.02
CA TYR A 238 -18.87 -25.88 11.54
C TYR A 238 -19.50 -27.27 11.36
N GLU A 239 -20.81 -27.36 11.56
CA GLU A 239 -21.61 -28.53 11.15
C GLU A 239 -21.86 -28.49 9.63
N ASP A 240 -21.35 -29.50 8.92
CA ASP A 240 -21.54 -29.66 7.49
C ASP A 240 -22.92 -30.22 7.11
N ASP A 241 -23.20 -30.36 5.80
CA ASP A 241 -24.49 -30.85 5.30
C ASP A 241 -24.83 -32.28 5.80
N ASP A 242 -23.82 -33.06 6.19
CA ASP A 242 -23.95 -34.43 6.69
C ASP A 242 -24.03 -34.50 8.23
N GLY A 243 -24.04 -33.35 8.91
CA GLY A 243 -24.07 -33.24 10.38
C GLY A 243 -22.72 -33.50 11.04
N GLN A 244 -21.62 -33.56 10.29
CA GLN A 244 -20.27 -33.73 10.82
C GLN A 244 -19.64 -32.37 11.13
N HIS A 245 -18.89 -32.31 12.23
CA HIS A 245 -18.09 -31.13 12.54
C HIS A 245 -16.76 -31.15 11.79
N LYS A 246 -16.52 -30.12 10.97
CA LYS A 246 -15.28 -29.91 10.21
C LYS A 246 -14.61 -28.61 10.63
N HIS A 247 -13.29 -28.56 10.52
CA HIS A 247 -12.53 -27.33 10.69
C HIS A 247 -12.65 -26.45 9.44
N VAL A 248 -12.73 -25.14 9.65
CA VAL A 248 -12.76 -24.19 8.52
C VAL A 248 -11.39 -24.05 7.88
N HIS A 249 -11.37 -23.77 6.59
CA HIS A 249 -10.19 -23.26 5.89
C HIS A 249 -10.16 -21.74 5.98
N GLN A 250 -9.00 -21.14 6.25
CA GLN A 250 -8.90 -19.68 6.43
C GLN A 250 -7.96 -19.03 5.43
N THR A 251 -8.28 -17.81 5.00
CA THR A 251 -7.35 -16.93 4.28
C THR A 251 -7.26 -15.57 4.97
N THR A 252 -6.16 -14.87 4.72
CA THR A 252 -6.02 -13.46 5.09
C THR A 252 -5.41 -12.65 3.98
N TYR A 253 -5.71 -11.35 3.99
CA TYR A 253 -5.13 -10.37 3.10
C TYR A 253 -4.75 -9.12 3.90
N GLY A 254 -3.44 -8.89 4.04
CA GLY A 254 -2.87 -7.76 4.77
C GLY A 254 -2.25 -6.71 3.85
N MET A 255 -2.50 -5.43 4.14
CA MET A 255 -1.89 -4.26 3.49
C MET A 255 -1.60 -3.18 4.52
N SER A 256 -0.70 -2.24 4.23
CA SER A 256 -0.37 -1.18 5.19
C SER A 256 -0.13 0.18 4.56
N GLU A 257 0.17 1.17 5.40
CA GLU A 257 0.69 2.48 5.01
C GLU A 257 1.91 2.42 4.05
N ARG A 258 2.55 1.25 3.90
CA ARG A 258 3.54 1.01 2.83
C ARG A 258 3.02 1.32 1.45
N ILE A 259 1.71 1.19 1.20
CA ILE A 259 1.09 1.59 -0.07
C ILE A 259 1.31 3.09 -0.31
N LEU A 260 1.06 3.95 0.68
CA LEU A 260 1.37 5.38 0.55
C LEU A 260 2.89 5.60 0.39
N GLY A 261 3.71 4.86 1.14
CA GLY A 261 5.16 4.91 1.02
C GLY A 261 5.66 4.58 -0.39
N ALA A 262 5.08 3.57 -1.05
CA ALA A 262 5.35 3.19 -2.42
C ALA A 262 4.89 4.26 -3.41
N LEU A 263 3.66 4.77 -3.25
CA LEU A 263 3.08 5.80 -4.12
C LEU A 263 3.94 7.04 -4.22
N ILE A 264 4.31 7.63 -3.07
CA ILE A 264 5.13 8.84 -3.05
C ILE A 264 6.55 8.59 -3.53
N SER A 265 7.02 7.35 -3.45
CA SER A 265 8.34 6.96 -3.94
C SER A 265 8.34 6.79 -5.44
N ILE A 266 7.35 6.11 -6.01
CA ILE A 266 7.28 5.81 -7.45
C ILE A 266 6.89 7.07 -8.23
N HIS A 267 5.93 7.83 -7.71
CA HIS A 267 5.44 9.04 -8.36
C HIS A 267 6.11 10.28 -7.75
N ASN A 268 7.30 10.59 -8.26
CA ASN A 268 8.08 11.75 -7.81
C ASN A 268 8.86 12.38 -8.96
N ASP A 269 9.41 13.56 -8.69
CA ASP A 269 10.47 14.19 -9.49
C ASP A 269 11.34 15.12 -8.61
N GLU A 270 12.08 16.04 -9.22
CA GLU A 270 12.91 17.02 -8.50
C GLU A 270 12.09 18.10 -7.77
N LYS A 271 10.82 18.28 -8.12
CA LYS A 271 9.94 19.28 -7.51
C LYS A 271 9.20 18.75 -6.29
N GLY A 272 9.11 17.42 -6.14
CA GLY A 272 8.52 16.76 -4.97
C GLY A 272 7.71 15.52 -5.34
N ILE A 273 6.65 15.25 -4.59
CA ILE A 273 5.76 14.12 -4.86
C ILE A 273 4.78 14.46 -6.00
N ILE A 274 4.20 13.44 -6.62
CA ILE A 274 3.14 13.53 -7.62
C ILE A 274 2.03 12.58 -7.17
N LEU A 275 0.88 13.10 -6.76
CA LEU A 275 -0.21 12.24 -6.29
C LEU A 275 -1.14 11.87 -7.45
N PRO A 276 -1.54 10.59 -7.58
CA PRO A 276 -2.67 10.22 -8.41
C PRO A 276 -3.92 11.03 -8.01
N PRO A 277 -4.69 11.57 -8.98
CA PRO A 277 -5.89 12.37 -8.72
C PRO A 277 -6.85 11.76 -7.71
N ASP A 278 -7.00 10.44 -7.70
CA ASP A 278 -7.94 9.72 -6.87
C ASP A 278 -7.58 9.77 -5.37
N ILE A 279 -6.28 9.79 -5.03
CA ILE A 279 -5.79 9.86 -3.64
C ILE A 279 -5.26 11.23 -3.23
N ALA A 280 -5.22 12.20 -4.14
CA ALA A 280 -4.73 13.53 -3.85
C ALA A 280 -5.67 14.25 -2.85
N PRO A 281 -5.21 14.68 -1.66
CA PRO A 281 -6.04 15.40 -0.69
C PRO A 281 -6.65 16.68 -1.25
N ILE A 282 -5.92 17.32 -2.16
CA ILE A 282 -6.34 18.44 -2.99
C ILE A 282 -6.03 18.01 -4.43
N GLN A 283 -7.07 17.94 -5.26
CA GLN A 283 -6.97 17.63 -6.68
C GLN A 283 -6.63 18.88 -7.49
N VAL A 284 -7.32 19.98 -7.17
CA VAL A 284 -7.21 21.26 -7.87
C VAL A 284 -6.79 22.35 -6.90
N VAL A 285 -5.75 23.12 -7.23
CA VAL A 285 -5.43 24.36 -6.52
C VAL A 285 -5.61 25.57 -7.41
N ILE A 286 -6.39 26.56 -6.95
CA ILE A 286 -6.61 27.81 -7.67
C ILE A 286 -5.70 28.88 -7.08
N ILE A 287 -4.90 29.51 -7.95
CA ILE A 287 -3.91 30.51 -7.56
C ILE A 287 -4.16 31.82 -8.32
N PRO A 288 -4.57 32.89 -7.61
CA PRO A 288 -4.74 34.20 -8.22
C PRO A 288 -3.36 34.82 -8.51
N ILE A 289 -3.17 35.29 -9.74
CA ILE A 289 -1.99 36.03 -10.17
C ILE A 289 -2.30 37.52 -10.03
N LEU A 290 -2.09 38.02 -8.81
CA LEU A 290 -2.40 39.40 -8.49
C LEU A 290 -1.40 40.36 -9.16
N SER A 291 -1.96 41.41 -9.76
CA SER A 291 -1.21 42.56 -10.25
C SER A 291 -1.59 43.79 -9.45
N LYS A 292 -0.95 44.93 -9.71
CA LYS A 292 -1.40 46.22 -9.14
C LYS A 292 -2.77 46.65 -9.66
N THR A 293 -3.21 46.07 -10.77
CA THR A 293 -4.47 46.38 -11.44
C THR A 293 -5.54 45.39 -11.00
N GLU A 294 -6.63 45.93 -10.45
CA GLU A 294 -7.87 45.22 -10.11
C GLU A 294 -7.70 43.90 -9.32
N PRO A 295 -6.86 43.85 -8.26
CA PRO A 295 -6.62 42.60 -7.50
C PRO A 295 -7.91 42.03 -6.91
N GLU A 296 -8.81 42.88 -6.41
CA GLU A 296 -10.10 42.47 -5.85
C GLU A 296 -10.99 41.75 -6.88
N LYS A 297 -10.96 42.17 -8.15
CA LYS A 297 -11.75 41.50 -9.20
C LYS A 297 -11.20 40.11 -9.52
N VAL A 298 -9.88 39.96 -9.54
CA VAL A 298 -9.24 38.64 -9.74
C VAL A 298 -9.55 37.71 -8.56
N LEU A 299 -9.54 38.22 -7.32
CA LEU A 299 -9.88 37.45 -6.14
C LEU A 299 -11.35 36.98 -6.18
N ALA A 300 -12.29 37.87 -6.50
CA ALA A 300 -13.70 37.53 -6.66
C ALA A 300 -13.92 36.48 -7.75
N TYR A 301 -13.28 36.65 -8.91
CA TYR A 301 -13.38 35.69 -10.00
C TYR A 301 -12.83 34.31 -9.63
N CYS A 302 -11.67 34.24 -8.97
CA CYS A 302 -11.13 32.98 -8.46
C CYS A 302 -12.04 32.33 -7.40
N SER A 303 -12.72 33.12 -6.57
CA SER A 303 -13.71 32.63 -5.61
C SER A 303 -14.91 31.98 -6.31
N ASP A 304 -15.40 32.57 -7.40
CA ASP A 304 -16.48 31.99 -8.20
C ASP A 304 -16.05 30.67 -8.86
N LEU A 305 -14.83 30.61 -9.39
CA LEU A 305 -14.26 29.38 -9.94
C LEU A 305 -14.12 28.30 -8.86
N TYR A 306 -13.62 28.66 -7.69
CA TYR A 306 -13.51 27.75 -6.55
C TYR A 306 -14.86 27.12 -6.20
N GLN A 307 -15.92 27.94 -6.13
CA GLN A 307 -17.24 27.45 -5.79
C GLN A 307 -17.78 26.48 -6.84
N LYS A 308 -17.63 26.80 -8.14
CA LYS A 308 -18.01 25.90 -9.24
C LYS A 308 -17.30 24.55 -9.18
N VAL A 309 -15.99 24.55 -8.97
CA VAL A 309 -15.18 23.32 -8.88
C VAL A 309 -15.57 22.50 -7.64
N LYS A 310 -15.84 23.17 -6.53
CA LYS A 310 -16.30 22.54 -5.28
C LYS A 310 -17.71 21.93 -5.42
N ASP A 311 -18.63 22.61 -6.09
CA ASP A 311 -20.00 22.12 -6.32
C ASP A 311 -20.00 20.87 -7.20
N ALA A 312 -19.05 20.78 -8.13
CA ALA A 312 -18.75 19.58 -8.91
C ALA A 312 -18.02 18.47 -8.13
N LYS A 313 -17.90 18.62 -6.80
CA LYS A 313 -17.34 17.63 -5.85
C LYS A 313 -15.84 17.34 -5.99
N PHE A 314 -15.09 18.17 -6.72
CA PHE A 314 -13.64 18.11 -6.71
C PHE A 314 -13.08 18.60 -5.37
N ARG A 315 -11.99 17.97 -4.93
CA ARG A 315 -11.24 18.42 -3.75
C ARG A 315 -10.38 19.63 -4.14
N VAL A 316 -10.96 20.82 -4.06
CA VAL A 316 -10.32 22.07 -4.48
C VAL A 316 -9.83 22.91 -3.31
N HIS A 317 -8.72 23.60 -3.49
CA HIS A 317 -8.19 24.62 -2.57
C HIS A 317 -7.97 25.95 -3.29
N TYR A 318 -8.30 27.05 -2.62
CA TYR A 318 -8.07 28.40 -3.12
C TYR A 318 -6.96 29.07 -2.29
N ASP A 319 -5.79 29.29 -2.89
CA ASP A 319 -4.62 29.81 -2.18
C ASP A 319 -4.55 31.34 -2.21
N GLN A 320 -5.13 31.95 -1.17
CA GLN A 320 -5.17 33.40 -0.96
C GLN A 320 -3.99 33.96 -0.16
N ARG A 321 -3.00 33.14 0.22
CA ARG A 321 -1.87 33.61 1.03
C ARG A 321 -1.17 34.78 0.34
N ASP A 322 -0.70 35.76 1.11
CA ASP A 322 0.07 36.90 0.58
C ASP A 322 1.52 36.49 0.31
N LEU A 323 1.70 35.68 -0.74
CA LEU A 323 2.98 35.15 -1.20
C LEU A 323 3.10 35.37 -2.71
N ARG A 324 4.33 35.51 -3.19
CA ARG A 324 4.60 35.55 -4.63
C ARG A 324 4.07 34.27 -5.29
N PRO A 325 3.46 34.34 -6.50
CA PRO A 325 2.91 33.17 -7.17
C PRO A 325 3.89 32.01 -7.30
N GLY A 326 5.17 32.28 -7.60
CA GLY A 326 6.21 31.25 -7.66
C GLY A 326 6.41 30.45 -6.37
N ASN A 327 6.28 31.09 -5.20
CA ASN A 327 6.36 30.39 -3.91
C ASN A 327 5.15 29.47 -3.72
N LYS A 328 3.96 29.94 -4.12
CA LYS A 328 2.76 29.10 -4.08
C LYS A 328 2.88 27.91 -5.04
N PHE A 329 3.40 28.13 -6.25
CA PHE A 329 3.64 27.06 -7.23
C PHE A 329 4.54 25.98 -6.64
N TYR A 330 5.65 26.39 -6.03
CA TYR A 330 6.59 25.50 -5.36
C TYR A 330 5.91 24.68 -4.25
N ASP A 331 5.17 25.32 -3.34
CA ASP A 331 4.48 24.63 -2.25
C ASP A 331 3.53 23.54 -2.75
N TRP A 332 2.74 23.83 -3.79
CA TRP A 332 1.73 22.90 -4.30
C TRP A 332 2.30 21.83 -5.24
N GLU A 333 3.38 22.15 -5.96
CA GLU A 333 4.16 21.16 -6.71
C GLU A 333 4.83 20.17 -5.76
N MET A 334 5.43 20.66 -4.69
CA MET A 334 6.04 19.84 -3.65
C MET A 334 5.06 18.88 -2.98
N LYS A 335 3.82 19.35 -2.73
CA LYS A 335 2.71 18.55 -2.18
C LYS A 335 2.04 17.62 -3.20
N GLY A 336 2.44 17.70 -4.47
CA GLY A 336 1.94 16.85 -5.55
C GLY A 336 0.48 17.07 -5.91
N VAL A 337 -0.04 18.31 -5.78
CA VAL A 337 -1.40 18.63 -6.22
C VAL A 337 -1.50 18.40 -7.74
N PRO A 338 -2.39 17.51 -8.23
CA PRO A 338 -2.43 17.09 -9.63
C PRO A 338 -2.57 18.24 -10.64
N LEU A 339 -3.47 19.18 -10.36
CA LEU A 339 -3.81 20.26 -11.28
C LEU A 339 -3.81 21.61 -10.56
N ARG A 340 -3.14 22.60 -11.16
CA ARG A 340 -3.18 23.98 -10.71
C ARG A 340 -3.92 24.83 -11.74
N ILE A 341 -4.80 25.71 -11.27
CA ILE A 341 -5.47 26.73 -12.08
C ILE A 341 -4.85 28.08 -11.75
N GLU A 342 -4.34 28.76 -12.77
CA GLU A 342 -3.73 30.08 -12.67
C GLU A 342 -4.64 31.09 -13.36
N VAL A 343 -4.94 32.19 -12.67
CA VAL A 343 -5.77 33.26 -13.23
C VAL A 343 -5.20 34.63 -12.86
N GLY A 344 -4.80 35.40 -13.86
CA GLY A 344 -4.47 36.83 -13.71
C GLY A 344 -5.55 37.76 -14.25
N ALA A 345 -5.33 39.07 -14.08
CA ALA A 345 -6.24 40.10 -14.60
C ALA A 345 -6.45 40.00 -16.13
N ARG A 346 -5.39 39.70 -16.88
CA ARG A 346 -5.45 39.50 -18.34
C ARG A 346 -6.28 38.27 -18.73
N ASP A 347 -6.12 37.17 -17.99
CA ASP A 347 -6.84 35.92 -18.28
C ASP A 347 -8.33 36.11 -18.02
N MET A 348 -8.68 36.75 -16.90
CA MET A 348 -10.05 37.12 -16.54
C MET A 348 -10.70 38.02 -17.60
N GLN A 349 -10.01 39.06 -18.08
CA GLN A 349 -10.53 39.96 -19.12
C GLN A 349 -10.75 39.26 -20.45
N ASN A 350 -9.91 38.29 -20.79
CA ASN A 350 -10.02 37.51 -22.03
C ASN A 350 -10.95 36.29 -21.89
N GLY A 351 -11.51 36.03 -20.70
CA GLY A 351 -12.39 34.88 -20.46
C GLY A 351 -11.69 33.53 -20.54
N VAL A 352 -10.40 33.48 -20.22
CA VAL A 352 -9.56 32.27 -20.26
C VAL A 352 -8.99 31.93 -18.89
N ILE A 353 -8.51 30.70 -18.73
CA ILE A 353 -7.78 30.24 -17.55
C ILE A 353 -6.60 29.36 -17.98
N THR A 354 -5.57 29.26 -17.16
CA THR A 354 -4.44 28.35 -17.41
C THR A 354 -4.52 27.15 -16.47
N LEU A 355 -4.51 25.95 -17.04
CA LEU A 355 -4.35 24.68 -16.32
C LEU A 355 -2.88 24.26 -16.37
N ALA A 356 -2.28 23.96 -15.23
CA ALA A 356 -0.91 23.49 -15.11
C ALA A 356 -0.90 22.10 -14.47
N ARG A 357 -0.41 21.10 -15.21
CA ARG A 357 -0.35 19.70 -14.79
C ARG A 357 0.88 19.43 -13.92
N ARG A 358 0.73 18.65 -12.87
CA ARG A 358 1.84 18.27 -11.97
C ARG A 358 2.76 17.21 -12.56
N ASP A 359 2.22 16.23 -13.26
CA ASP A 359 2.93 15.05 -13.75
C ASP A 359 3.89 15.37 -14.91
N THR A 360 3.53 16.31 -15.79
CA THR A 360 4.32 16.71 -16.96
C THR A 360 4.88 18.14 -16.88
N GLY A 361 4.29 18.99 -16.03
CA GLY A 361 4.59 20.43 -16.02
C GLY A 361 3.96 21.21 -17.19
N GLU A 362 3.16 20.55 -18.02
CA GLU A 362 2.46 21.17 -19.15
C GLU A 362 1.49 22.26 -18.68
N ARG A 363 1.43 23.37 -19.42
CA ARG A 363 0.52 24.48 -19.17
C ARG A 363 -0.37 24.70 -20.39
N ILE A 364 -1.67 24.60 -20.19
CA ILE A 364 -2.69 24.67 -21.24
C ILE A 364 -3.64 25.82 -20.92
N GLN A 365 -3.83 26.74 -21.87
CA GLN A 365 -4.83 27.79 -21.75
C GLN A 365 -6.14 27.34 -22.39
N ILE A 366 -7.24 27.48 -21.66
CA ILE A 366 -8.59 27.11 -22.12
C ILE A 366 -9.57 28.26 -21.86
N ASN A 367 -10.72 28.24 -22.52
CA ASN A 367 -11.79 29.17 -22.20
C ASN A 367 -12.37 28.82 -20.83
N ALA A 368 -12.72 29.85 -20.04
CA ALA A 368 -13.29 29.66 -18.71
C ALA A 368 -14.59 28.83 -18.69
N PRO A 369 -15.50 28.93 -19.68
CA PRO A 369 -16.67 28.05 -19.76
C PRO A 369 -16.32 26.55 -19.86
N ASP A 370 -15.17 26.22 -20.45
CA ASP A 370 -14.71 24.85 -20.67
C ASP A 370 -13.97 24.27 -19.44
N MET A 371 -13.85 25.05 -18.36
CA MET A 371 -13.06 24.69 -17.17
C MET A 371 -13.40 23.30 -16.63
N MET A 372 -14.69 22.97 -16.48
CA MET A 372 -15.09 21.71 -15.85
C MET A 372 -14.67 20.51 -16.68
N GLN A 373 -14.89 20.57 -17.99
CA GLN A 373 -14.45 19.52 -18.92
C GLN A 373 -12.91 19.42 -18.93
N GLY A 374 -12.23 20.57 -18.98
CA GLY A 374 -10.77 20.64 -18.91
C GLY A 374 -10.20 20.00 -17.63
N ILE A 375 -10.83 20.20 -16.47
CA ILE A 375 -10.42 19.53 -15.22
C ILE A 375 -10.61 18.02 -15.34
N ILE A 376 -11.78 17.54 -15.78
CA ILE A 376 -12.09 16.11 -15.92
C ILE A 376 -11.09 15.42 -16.85
N ASP A 377 -10.86 15.99 -18.03
CA ASP A 377 -9.96 15.43 -19.03
C ASP A 377 -8.52 15.37 -18.52
N ASN A 378 -8.06 16.43 -17.85
CA ASN A 378 -6.72 16.45 -17.26
C ASN A 378 -6.57 15.46 -16.11
N MET A 379 -7.57 15.29 -15.23
CA MET A 379 -7.49 14.28 -14.16
C MET A 379 -7.36 12.88 -14.74
N LYS A 380 -8.15 12.56 -15.77
CA LYS A 380 -8.05 11.27 -16.46
C LYS A 380 -6.68 11.09 -17.12
N ALA A 381 -6.21 12.10 -17.86
CA ALA A 381 -4.91 12.05 -18.52
C ALA A 381 -3.73 11.91 -17.53
N ILE A 382 -3.78 12.59 -16.38
CA ILE A 382 -2.79 12.45 -15.31
C ILE A 382 -2.80 11.02 -14.78
N GLN A 383 -3.98 10.47 -14.45
CA GLN A 383 -4.12 9.10 -13.95
C GLN A 383 -3.52 8.07 -14.93
N GLU A 384 -3.90 8.16 -16.21
CA GLU A 384 -3.41 7.26 -17.26
C GLU A 384 -1.90 7.37 -17.45
N ASN A 385 -1.36 8.60 -17.48
CA ASN A 385 0.07 8.84 -17.62
C ASN A 385 0.88 8.30 -16.44
N LEU A 386 0.43 8.54 -15.20
CA LEU A 386 1.09 8.03 -14.01
C LEU A 386 1.14 6.50 -14.01
N TYR A 387 0.04 5.84 -14.35
CA TYR A 387 0.00 4.38 -14.38
C TYR A 387 0.87 3.80 -15.50
N ALA A 388 0.84 4.40 -16.69
CA ALA A 388 1.69 4.01 -17.82
C ALA A 388 3.18 4.14 -17.48
N ARG A 389 3.60 5.29 -16.95
CA ARG A 389 4.99 5.54 -16.52
C ARG A 389 5.44 4.55 -15.45
N ALA A 390 4.57 4.23 -14.49
CA ALA A 390 4.92 3.29 -13.43
C ALA A 390 5.03 1.85 -13.93
N LYS A 391 4.22 1.44 -14.92
CA LYS A 391 4.35 0.15 -15.60
C LYS A 391 5.63 0.06 -16.43
N GLU A 392 5.98 1.11 -17.15
CA GLU A 392 7.24 1.19 -17.90
C GLU A 392 8.46 1.10 -16.98
N PHE A 393 8.42 1.81 -15.84
CA PHE A 393 9.45 1.72 -14.81
C PHE A 393 9.58 0.29 -14.25
N LEU A 394 8.47 -0.37 -13.94
CA LEU A 394 8.50 -1.77 -13.51
C LEU A 394 9.12 -2.66 -14.59
N GLY A 395 8.64 -2.58 -15.83
CA GLY A 395 9.10 -3.42 -16.94
C GLY A 395 10.59 -3.23 -17.26
N SER A 396 11.09 -2.00 -17.22
CA SER A 396 12.51 -1.69 -17.40
C SER A 396 13.41 -2.11 -16.24
N SER A 397 12.83 -2.41 -15.08
CA SER A 397 13.54 -2.89 -13.88
C SER A 397 13.52 -4.41 -13.74
N ILE A 398 13.01 -5.14 -14.74
CA ILE A 398 13.00 -6.61 -14.76
C ILE A 398 14.14 -7.09 -15.66
N HIS A 399 15.00 -7.95 -15.11
CA HIS A 399 16.19 -8.46 -15.77
C HIS A 399 16.16 -9.97 -15.82
N ASP A 400 16.05 -10.54 -17.02
CA ASP A 400 16.14 -11.98 -17.22
C ASP A 400 17.61 -12.42 -17.30
N ILE A 401 18.02 -13.32 -16.41
CA ILE A 401 19.42 -13.75 -16.28
C ILE A 401 19.53 -15.28 -16.26
N ASN A 402 20.64 -15.77 -16.80
CA ASN A 402 21.03 -17.18 -16.83
C ASN A 402 22.38 -17.47 -16.16
N ASP A 403 23.01 -16.43 -15.59
CA ASP A 403 24.28 -16.50 -14.86
C ASP A 403 24.21 -15.52 -13.68
N LEU A 404 24.58 -15.97 -12.48
CA LEU A 404 24.52 -15.16 -11.25
C LEU A 404 25.45 -13.93 -11.31
N SER A 405 26.49 -13.96 -12.14
CA SER A 405 27.37 -12.81 -12.37
C SER A 405 26.68 -11.65 -13.10
N ASN A 406 25.54 -11.89 -13.74
CA ASN A 406 24.76 -10.88 -14.47
C ASN A 406 23.65 -10.23 -13.62
N VAL A 407 23.64 -10.45 -12.31
CA VAL A 407 22.66 -9.84 -11.40
C VAL A 407 22.72 -8.31 -11.46
N GLN A 408 21.55 -7.68 -11.56
CA GLN A 408 21.38 -6.22 -11.67
C GLN A 408 20.54 -5.66 -10.53
N GLN A 409 20.59 -4.34 -10.32
CA GLN A 409 19.61 -3.67 -9.46
C GLN A 409 18.22 -3.75 -10.09
N GLY A 410 17.19 -4.02 -9.30
CA GLY A 410 15.85 -4.33 -9.79
C GLY A 410 15.47 -5.78 -9.51
N LEU A 411 14.57 -6.30 -10.32
CA LEU A 411 14.01 -7.65 -10.20
C LEU A 411 14.70 -8.60 -11.19
N ASN A 412 15.45 -9.56 -10.65
CA ASN A 412 16.17 -10.55 -11.45
C ASN A 412 15.32 -11.80 -11.59
N VAL A 413 15.16 -12.27 -12.82
CA VAL A 413 14.32 -13.41 -13.20
C VAL A 413 15.23 -14.53 -13.67
N MET A 414 15.14 -15.70 -13.05
CA MET A 414 16.04 -16.83 -13.36
C MET A 414 15.37 -18.18 -13.21
N GLY A 415 15.95 -19.22 -13.83
CA GLY A 415 15.49 -20.60 -13.65
C GLY A 415 15.89 -21.14 -12.28
N TRP A 416 14.96 -21.85 -11.61
CA TRP A 416 15.19 -22.42 -10.27
C TRP A 416 14.60 -23.82 -10.15
N CYS A 417 15.35 -24.77 -9.58
CA CYS A 417 14.92 -26.16 -9.48
C CYS A 417 13.84 -26.45 -8.41
N GLY A 418 13.37 -25.43 -7.68
CA GLY A 418 12.41 -25.60 -6.58
C GLY A 418 13.02 -26.11 -5.27
N GLN A 419 14.33 -26.30 -5.21
CA GLN A 419 15.01 -26.81 -4.01
C GLN A 419 15.53 -25.65 -3.15
N GLU A 420 15.31 -25.77 -1.83
CA GLU A 420 15.68 -24.76 -0.84
C GLU A 420 17.18 -24.48 -0.84
N GLU A 421 18.04 -25.50 -1.01
CA GLU A 421 19.49 -25.32 -1.04
C GLU A 421 19.94 -24.43 -2.20
N CYS A 422 19.26 -24.53 -3.36
CA CYS A 422 19.52 -23.64 -4.50
C CYS A 422 18.98 -22.24 -4.24
N GLY A 423 17.87 -22.10 -3.50
CA GLY A 423 17.36 -20.79 -3.06
C GLY A 423 18.37 -20.07 -2.17
N HIS A 424 18.83 -20.72 -1.10
CA HIS A 424 19.86 -20.19 -0.20
C HIS A 424 21.18 -19.92 -0.93
N ALA A 425 21.57 -20.75 -1.89
CA ALA A 425 22.76 -20.51 -2.70
C ALA A 425 22.65 -19.21 -3.53
N ILE A 426 21.47 -18.92 -4.09
CA ILE A 426 21.20 -17.65 -4.80
C ILE A 426 21.32 -16.48 -3.82
N GLU A 427 20.67 -16.56 -2.65
CA GLU A 427 20.70 -15.47 -1.67
C GLU A 427 22.12 -15.17 -1.18
N ASN A 428 22.88 -16.23 -0.86
CA ASN A 428 24.27 -16.11 -0.41
C ASN A 428 25.20 -15.54 -1.49
N ALA A 429 25.00 -15.91 -2.76
CA ALA A 429 25.86 -15.45 -3.86
C ALA A 429 25.55 -14.00 -4.29
N THR A 430 24.30 -13.56 -4.16
CA THR A 430 23.83 -12.27 -4.68
C THR A 430 23.61 -11.20 -3.61
N GLU A 431 23.52 -11.61 -2.33
CA GLU A 431 23.05 -10.78 -1.21
C GLU A 431 21.67 -10.13 -1.49
N MET A 432 20.84 -10.83 -2.27
CA MET A 432 19.47 -10.47 -2.60
C MET A 432 18.54 -11.52 -2.02
N ALA A 433 17.30 -11.12 -1.69
CA ALA A 433 16.30 -12.06 -1.22
C ALA A 433 15.67 -12.80 -2.40
N VAL A 434 15.39 -14.08 -2.21
CA VAL A 434 14.48 -14.82 -3.07
C VAL A 434 13.06 -14.38 -2.75
N LEU A 435 12.44 -13.63 -3.66
CA LEU A 435 11.06 -13.18 -3.49
C LEU A 435 10.06 -14.31 -3.70
N GLY A 436 10.41 -15.29 -4.53
CA GLY A 436 9.60 -16.48 -4.80
C GLY A 436 9.18 -16.65 -6.25
N GLU A 437 8.28 -17.59 -6.49
CA GLU A 437 7.79 -17.95 -7.82
C GLU A 437 6.67 -16.99 -8.24
N PRO A 438 6.75 -16.35 -9.41
CA PRO A 438 5.71 -15.41 -9.83
C PRO A 438 4.37 -16.10 -10.07
N VAL A 439 3.30 -15.44 -9.62
CA VAL A 439 1.93 -15.93 -9.79
C VAL A 439 1.51 -15.79 -11.25
N ASN A 440 0.81 -16.79 -11.80
CA ASN A 440 0.28 -16.82 -13.17
C ASN A 440 1.34 -16.76 -14.29
N GLN A 441 2.59 -17.14 -14.03
CA GLN A 441 3.58 -17.28 -15.10
C GLN A 441 3.35 -18.57 -15.90
N VAL A 442 3.44 -18.47 -17.22
CA VAL A 442 3.50 -19.65 -18.10
C VAL A 442 4.81 -20.40 -17.85
N PRO A 443 4.80 -21.72 -17.66
CA PRO A 443 6.02 -22.51 -17.52
C PRO A 443 6.98 -22.25 -18.71
N VAL A 444 8.24 -21.96 -18.41
CA VAL A 444 9.27 -21.69 -19.43
C VAL A 444 10.40 -22.67 -19.22
N GLU A 445 10.74 -23.44 -20.26
CA GLU A 445 11.90 -24.34 -20.22
C GLU A 445 13.17 -23.54 -19.95
N ARG A 446 13.81 -23.87 -18.84
CA ARG A 446 15.00 -23.22 -18.29
C ARG A 446 15.92 -24.27 -17.67
N THR A 447 17.07 -23.79 -17.25
CA THR A 447 17.99 -24.52 -16.39
C THR A 447 18.09 -23.81 -15.05
N CYS A 448 18.11 -24.56 -13.96
CA CYS A 448 18.39 -24.00 -12.65
C CYS A 448 19.76 -23.33 -12.66
N ILE A 449 19.78 -22.03 -12.34
CA ILE A 449 20.99 -21.18 -12.40
C ILE A 449 22.12 -21.67 -11.47
N VAL A 450 21.79 -22.45 -10.45
CA VAL A 450 22.73 -22.99 -9.46
C VAL A 450 23.20 -24.39 -9.84
N CYS A 451 22.28 -25.34 -10.01
CA CYS A 451 22.63 -26.77 -10.11
C CYS A 451 22.62 -27.35 -11.54
N GLY A 452 22.26 -26.55 -12.55
CA GLY A 452 22.28 -27.00 -13.94
C GLY A 452 21.16 -27.99 -14.32
N LYS A 453 20.24 -28.32 -13.40
CA LYS A 453 19.12 -29.22 -13.70
C LYS A 453 18.07 -28.51 -14.56
N PRO A 454 17.47 -29.19 -15.56
CA PRO A 454 16.32 -28.66 -16.28
C PRO A 454 15.16 -28.32 -15.34
N THR A 455 14.45 -27.24 -15.63
CA THR A 455 13.27 -26.81 -14.88
C THR A 455 12.34 -25.99 -15.76
N ASP A 456 11.06 -25.97 -15.43
CA ASP A 456 10.05 -25.10 -16.01
C ASP A 456 9.67 -23.94 -15.07
N ARG A 457 10.30 -23.89 -13.89
CA ARG A 457 10.06 -22.89 -12.84
C ARG A 457 10.96 -21.68 -12.99
N THR A 458 10.39 -20.55 -12.67
CA THR A 458 11.06 -19.25 -12.62
C THR A 458 10.99 -18.72 -11.20
N ILE A 459 12.04 -18.03 -10.77
CA ILE A 459 12.09 -17.36 -9.49
C ILE A 459 12.48 -15.89 -9.67
N TYR A 460 11.92 -15.05 -8.81
CA TYR A 460 12.23 -13.62 -8.73
C TYR A 460 13.16 -13.35 -7.55
N VAL A 461 14.19 -12.55 -7.79
CA VAL A 461 15.25 -12.23 -6.83
C VAL A 461 15.52 -10.74 -6.86
N ALA A 462 15.50 -10.09 -5.69
CA ALA A 462 15.77 -8.65 -5.59
C ALA A 462 16.32 -8.26 -4.22
N ARG A 463 16.96 -7.10 -4.14
CA ARG A 463 17.23 -6.47 -2.84
C ARG A 463 15.93 -5.94 -2.26
N THR A 464 15.66 -6.23 -0.99
CA THR A 464 14.43 -5.79 -0.29
C THR A 464 14.70 -4.59 0.62
N TYR A 465 13.63 -3.93 1.05
CA TYR A 465 13.68 -2.82 2.02
C TYR A 465 13.76 -3.26 3.48
#